data_AF-A0A2S9XE78-F1
#
_entry.id   AF-A0A2S9XE78-F1
#
_cell.length_a   1.000
_cell.length_b   1.000
_cell.length_c   1.000
_cell.angle_alpha   90.00
_cell.angle_beta   90.00
_cell.angle_gamma   90.00
#
_symmetry.space_group_name_H-M   'P 1'
#
loop_
_entity.id
_entity.type
_entity.pdbx_description
1 polymer ?
#
loop_
_entity_poly.entity_id
_entity_poly.type
_entity_poly.pdbx_seq_one_letter_code
_entity_poly.pdbx_strand_id
1 'polypeptide(L)'
;MVKTHDGEINRASWPMLSSARRMAGRGNNHGRAGRRSLLALGLVFVGPPAGAAPEADAEPAPEPASDAPDSALLEFHLDPVADLQIAIWLEDSEGNFLEDVYVTQATGKLGIGNRPGLPLFLSSWHAPYGPREGVLPVWAHRRGASYPKIVFHDSSPTDQDSQGFHESTSSPETYFCRPLRPDEDDAIVDVMTCPSPASFNSDKGKFLAGERSVYPPRADLTSVHDKDSSDVGLYAGLNELDAVTHATPIAGPYRVSHRLERDAVPEGPLVAWIEVSRERDENPDWAFDREGDHTLDSSPALQQFGREFLGQPAVVFRVEFDPAELGYAATIDYAGYSDLYGASGTLAPADATISTSGGSGADRLRIHDTHGITGRFGVYSHGWGSGADGGGTACSEYTPPRVEGLRLDALAFDTVRASFRVPEGVEPATIHAHWITPETTDFQLAAAVEAAGVPRVCSSASEPDCVEAGPGDEVVVDIDQLFGNYSYTVAISYEDSCTNRSELAIADVTTPVQPFQTIDTACFVATAAWGAGWTEELRALRWLRDAYMVDQPIAADLVRSYYAYGPTLAAMIREVPPARAAARLLLRPVARVARRVSPAGSG
;
A
#
# COMPACT_ATOMS: atom_id res chain seq x y z
N MET A 1 -44.21 2.10 22.09
CA MET A 1 -44.34 2.03 23.56
C MET A 1 -42.95 2.27 24.12
N VAL A 2 -42.81 3.39 24.82
CA VAL A 2 -41.55 4.03 25.24
C VAL A 2 -40.89 3.27 26.39
N LYS A 3 -39.55 3.15 26.37
CA LYS A 3 -38.73 3.27 27.57
C LYS A 3 -37.26 3.56 27.22
N THR A 4 -36.90 4.82 27.40
CA THR A 4 -35.55 5.37 27.51
C THR A 4 -34.93 4.98 28.86
N HIS A 5 -33.61 4.80 28.90
CA HIS A 5 -32.81 4.86 30.12
C HIS A 5 -31.53 5.66 29.84
N ASP A 6 -31.52 6.88 30.35
CA ASP A 6 -30.35 7.74 30.51
C ASP A 6 -29.43 7.21 31.62
N GLY A 7 -28.13 7.40 31.46
CA GLY A 7 -27.11 7.10 32.45
C GLY A 7 -25.88 7.98 32.27
N GLU A 8 -25.95 9.20 32.81
CA GLU A 8 -24.82 10.12 33.00
C GLU A 8 -23.75 9.51 33.92
N ILE A 9 -22.46 9.63 33.54
CA ILE A 9 -21.34 9.51 34.49
C ILE A 9 -20.28 10.60 34.21
N ASN A 10 -20.36 11.65 35.04
CA ASN A 10 -19.29 12.41 35.71
C ASN A 10 -17.93 12.63 35.01
N ARG A 11 -17.74 13.88 34.57
CA ARG A 11 -16.43 14.54 34.39
C ARG A 11 -15.81 14.84 35.76
N ALA A 12 -14.60 14.33 36.01
CA ALA A 12 -13.76 14.73 37.13
C ALA A 12 -12.60 15.61 36.63
N SER A 13 -12.59 16.85 37.11
CA SER A 13 -11.64 17.92 36.91
C SER A 13 -10.46 17.82 37.89
N TRP A 14 -9.22 17.95 37.43
CA TRP A 14 -8.05 18.28 38.27
C TRP A 14 -7.12 19.27 37.55
N PRO A 15 -6.38 20.11 38.30
CA PRO A 15 -6.19 21.52 37.95
C PRO A 15 -4.80 21.89 37.42
N MET A 16 -4.78 23.06 36.77
CA MET A 16 -3.59 23.84 36.43
C MET A 16 -2.68 24.09 37.65
N LEU A 17 -1.37 23.95 37.44
CA LEU A 17 -0.34 24.57 38.26
C LEU A 17 0.67 25.29 37.37
N SER A 18 0.50 26.61 37.30
CA SER A 18 1.54 27.57 36.97
C SER A 18 2.61 27.58 38.06
N SER A 19 3.89 27.66 37.70
CA SER A 19 4.83 28.64 38.28
C SER A 19 6.23 28.52 37.68
N ALA A 20 6.70 29.66 37.20
CA ALA A 20 8.07 29.92 36.77
C ALA A 20 9.09 29.77 37.92
N ARG A 21 10.32 29.38 37.58
CA ARG A 21 11.51 30.00 38.19
C ARG A 21 12.76 29.82 37.33
N ARG A 22 13.33 30.97 36.95
CA ARG A 22 14.71 31.16 36.51
C ARG A 22 15.66 30.66 37.59
N MET A 23 16.72 29.96 37.20
CA MET A 23 18.03 30.12 37.83
C MET A 23 19.12 30.08 36.77
N ALA A 24 19.84 31.20 36.69
CA ALA A 24 21.12 31.32 36.02
C ALA A 24 22.22 30.69 36.90
N GLY A 25 23.11 29.92 36.28
CA GLY A 25 24.33 29.40 36.90
C GLY A 25 25.46 29.38 35.88
N ARG A 26 26.47 30.23 36.12
CA ARG A 26 27.68 30.46 35.32
C ARG A 26 28.70 29.31 35.43
N GLY A 27 29.52 29.19 34.37
CA GLY A 27 30.89 28.64 34.39
C GLY A 27 30.98 27.22 33.79
N ASN A 28 31.95 26.86 32.95
CA ASN A 28 33.23 27.48 32.63
C ASN A 28 33.77 26.90 31.29
N ASN A 29 34.61 27.68 30.61
CA ASN A 29 35.34 27.35 29.38
C ASN A 29 36.13 26.03 29.45
N HIS A 30 36.32 25.35 28.29
CA HIS A 30 37.61 25.15 27.59
C HIS A 30 37.43 24.19 26.40
N GLY A 31 37.85 24.58 25.19
CA GLY A 31 37.88 23.67 24.04
C GLY A 31 38.01 24.32 22.65
N ARG A 32 39.15 24.98 22.38
CA ARG A 32 39.71 25.24 21.03
C ARG A 32 39.73 23.94 20.19
N ALA A 33 39.74 23.88 18.86
CA ALA A 33 39.86 24.82 17.74
C ALA A 33 39.56 24.06 16.44
N GLY A 34 39.28 24.76 15.33
CA GLY A 34 39.43 24.18 13.98
C GLY A 34 38.50 24.73 12.90
N ARG A 35 38.58 26.03 12.57
CA ARG A 35 38.04 26.58 11.31
C ARG A 35 39.08 26.48 10.20
N ARG A 36 38.67 26.06 9.00
CA ARG A 36 39.28 26.48 7.73
C ARG A 36 38.16 26.92 6.78
N SER A 37 38.03 28.24 6.62
CA SER A 37 37.29 28.89 5.55
C SER A 37 38.27 29.26 4.44
N LEU A 38 37.91 29.00 3.19
CA LEU A 38 38.60 29.53 2.00
C LEU A 38 37.73 30.63 1.41
N LEU A 39 38.25 31.86 1.44
CA LEU A 39 37.80 32.99 0.63
C LEU A 39 38.29 32.80 -0.81
N ALA A 40 37.44 33.05 -1.79
CA ALA A 40 37.84 33.36 -3.16
C ALA A 40 37.53 34.83 -3.46
N LEU A 41 38.57 35.58 -3.84
CA LEU A 41 38.57 36.99 -4.18
C LEU A 41 38.24 37.16 -5.67
N GLY A 42 37.46 38.18 -6.01
CA GLY A 42 37.13 38.54 -7.39
C GLY A 42 38.24 39.26 -8.14
N LEU A 43 38.10 39.29 -9.47
CA LEU A 43 38.77 40.24 -10.35
C LEU A 43 37.73 40.86 -11.30
N VAL A 44 37.60 42.18 -11.22
CA VAL A 44 36.85 43.03 -12.15
C VAL A 44 37.85 43.68 -13.09
N PHE A 45 37.66 43.52 -14.40
CA PHE A 45 38.39 44.28 -15.42
C PHE A 45 37.52 45.43 -15.92
N VAL A 46 38.06 46.65 -15.89
CA VAL A 46 37.45 47.88 -16.44
C VAL A 46 38.19 48.22 -17.74
N GLY A 47 37.45 48.28 -18.86
CA GLY A 47 37.92 48.80 -20.16
C GLY A 47 37.29 50.18 -20.49
N PRO A 48 37.90 50.99 -21.37
CA PRO A 48 37.52 52.38 -21.64
C PRO A 48 36.33 52.50 -22.62
N PRO A 49 35.68 53.68 -22.73
CA PRO A 49 34.42 53.84 -23.45
C PRO A 49 34.65 54.03 -24.96
N ALA A 50 33.92 53.29 -25.79
CA ALA A 50 33.82 53.51 -27.23
C ALA A 50 32.45 54.14 -27.57
N GLY A 51 32.47 55.09 -28.51
CA GLY A 51 31.40 56.05 -28.77
C GLY A 51 30.09 55.51 -29.32
N ALA A 52 29.06 56.34 -29.14
CA ALA A 52 27.69 56.12 -29.58
C ALA A 52 27.57 56.01 -31.12
N ALA A 53 26.91 54.95 -31.56
CA ALA A 53 26.33 54.77 -32.89
C ALA A 53 24.79 54.78 -32.76
N PRO A 54 24.04 55.20 -33.79
CA PRO A 54 22.60 55.49 -33.68
C PRO A 54 21.76 54.22 -33.49
N GLU A 55 20.71 54.34 -32.67
CA GLU A 55 19.67 53.32 -32.45
C GLU A 55 19.04 52.90 -33.78
N ALA A 56 19.25 51.63 -34.14
CA ALA A 56 18.40 50.91 -35.07
C ALA A 56 17.30 50.25 -34.25
N ASP A 57 16.05 50.40 -34.68
CA ASP A 57 14.89 49.74 -34.11
C ASP A 57 15.17 48.24 -33.96
N ALA A 58 15.33 47.79 -32.72
CA ALA A 58 15.44 46.38 -32.40
C ALA A 58 14.06 45.76 -32.56
N GLU A 59 13.90 44.85 -33.53
CA GLU A 59 12.82 43.86 -33.50
C GLU A 59 12.81 43.22 -32.10
N PRO A 60 11.62 43.02 -31.50
CA PRO A 60 11.54 42.30 -30.24
C PRO A 60 12.28 40.98 -30.40
N ALA A 61 13.22 40.71 -29.49
CA ALA A 61 13.90 39.43 -29.45
C ALA A 61 12.82 38.34 -29.45
N PRO A 62 12.94 37.30 -30.29
CA PRO A 62 12.03 36.17 -30.18
C PRO A 62 12.10 35.69 -28.74
N GLU A 63 10.95 35.66 -28.06
CA GLU A 63 10.84 34.94 -26.80
C GLU A 63 11.44 33.55 -27.03
N PRO A 64 12.27 33.02 -26.11
CA PRO A 64 12.74 31.66 -26.27
C PRO A 64 11.50 30.79 -26.44
N ALA A 65 11.35 30.18 -27.61
CA ALA A 65 10.36 29.15 -27.83
C ALA A 65 10.54 28.18 -26.66
N SER A 66 9.48 27.96 -25.88
CA SER A 66 9.56 26.97 -24.83
C SER A 66 9.79 25.64 -25.54
N ASP A 67 10.99 25.09 -25.43
CA ASP A 67 11.29 23.69 -25.76
C ASP A 67 10.56 22.72 -24.80
N ALA A 68 9.46 23.16 -24.17
CA ALA A 68 8.60 22.30 -23.39
C ALA A 68 7.91 21.33 -24.36
N PRO A 69 8.03 20.01 -24.13
CA PRO A 69 7.35 19.03 -24.97
C PRO A 69 5.85 19.33 -25.00
N ASP A 70 5.28 19.23 -26.20
CA ASP A 70 3.84 19.38 -26.38
C ASP A 70 3.17 18.20 -25.67
N SER A 71 2.35 18.49 -24.66
CA SER A 71 1.69 17.47 -23.85
C SER A 71 0.19 17.70 -23.81
N ALA A 72 -0.55 16.63 -23.52
CA ALA A 72 -1.97 16.68 -23.24
C ALA A 72 -2.21 16.26 -21.80
N LEU A 73 -3.04 17.02 -21.08
CA LEU A 73 -3.60 16.56 -19.82
C LEU A 73 -4.78 15.64 -20.12
N LEU A 74 -4.75 14.44 -19.56
CA LEU A 74 -5.84 13.48 -19.59
C LEU A 74 -6.44 13.35 -18.20
N GLU A 75 -7.76 13.21 -18.14
CA GLU A 75 -8.47 12.86 -16.91
C GLU A 75 -9.31 11.60 -17.13
N PHE A 76 -9.07 10.58 -16.32
CA PHE A 76 -9.82 9.34 -16.31
C PHE A 76 -10.85 9.39 -15.19
N HIS A 77 -12.13 9.27 -15.54
CA HIS A 77 -13.26 9.41 -14.63
C HIS A 77 -13.90 8.03 -14.39
N LEU A 78 -14.07 7.67 -13.11
CA LEU A 78 -14.67 6.42 -12.67
C LEU A 78 -15.46 6.60 -11.36
N ASP A 79 -16.38 5.69 -11.06
CA ASP A 79 -17.09 5.61 -9.76
C ASP A 79 -16.96 4.18 -9.22
N PRO A 80 -15.80 3.81 -8.66
CA PRO A 80 -15.56 2.47 -8.15
C PRO A 80 -16.40 2.15 -6.91
N VAL A 81 -16.72 0.88 -6.72
CA VAL A 81 -17.06 0.34 -5.40
C VAL A 81 -15.80 0.14 -4.56
N ALA A 82 -15.96 -0.18 -3.27
CA ALA A 82 -14.81 -0.47 -2.40
C ALA A 82 -14.11 -1.78 -2.81
N ASP A 83 -12.87 -1.93 -2.34
CA ASP A 83 -12.08 -3.17 -2.35
C ASP A 83 -11.70 -3.66 -3.75
N LEU A 84 -11.48 -2.73 -4.69
CA LEU A 84 -11.08 -3.06 -6.04
C LEU A 84 -9.55 -3.10 -6.21
N GLN A 85 -9.11 -3.96 -7.10
CA GLN A 85 -7.85 -3.79 -7.80
C GLN A 85 -8.14 -3.24 -9.19
N ILE A 86 -7.35 -2.27 -9.63
CA ILE A 86 -7.59 -1.49 -10.85
C ILE A 86 -6.26 -1.31 -11.60
N ALA A 87 -6.30 -1.49 -12.91
CA ALA A 87 -5.25 -0.99 -13.80
C ALA A 87 -5.88 -0.15 -14.92
N ILE A 88 -5.26 0.98 -15.24
CA ILE A 88 -5.58 1.85 -16.39
C ILE A 88 -4.33 1.92 -17.26
N TRP A 89 -4.48 1.71 -18.56
CA TRP A 89 -3.38 1.81 -19.52
C TRP A 89 -3.86 2.34 -20.86
N LEU A 90 -2.89 2.76 -21.69
CA LEU A 90 -3.12 3.25 -23.03
C LEU A 90 -2.60 2.26 -24.07
N GLU A 91 -3.34 2.15 -25.17
CA GLU A 91 -2.94 1.44 -26.38
C GLU A 91 -3.15 2.33 -27.61
N ASP A 92 -2.43 2.02 -28.68
CA ASP A 92 -2.76 2.58 -29.98
C ASP A 92 -3.96 1.85 -30.63
N SER A 93 -4.42 2.39 -31.76
CA SER A 93 -5.52 1.79 -32.53
C SER A 93 -5.23 0.40 -33.12
N GLU A 94 -3.96 -0.03 -33.14
CA GLU A 94 -3.53 -1.36 -33.60
C GLU A 94 -3.49 -2.39 -32.44
N GLY A 95 -3.69 -1.94 -31.20
CA GLY A 95 -3.66 -2.76 -29.99
C GLY A 95 -2.25 -2.95 -29.42
N ASN A 96 -1.29 -2.11 -29.81
CA ASN A 96 0.03 -2.09 -29.18
C ASN A 96 -0.05 -1.33 -27.86
N PHE A 97 0.52 -1.92 -26.81
CA PHE A 97 0.66 -1.28 -25.50
C PHE A 97 1.56 -0.04 -25.60
N LEU A 98 1.11 1.08 -25.02
CA LEU A 98 1.86 2.34 -24.99
C LEU A 98 2.44 2.59 -23.60
N GLU A 99 1.58 2.80 -22.60
CA GLU A 99 2.01 3.09 -21.23
C GLU A 99 0.97 2.71 -20.17
N ASP A 100 1.47 2.46 -18.97
CA ASP A 100 0.65 2.35 -17.76
C ASP A 100 0.27 3.75 -17.27
N VAL A 101 -0.99 3.95 -16.91
CA VAL A 101 -1.49 5.22 -16.34
C VAL A 101 -1.68 5.10 -14.83
N TYR A 102 -2.24 3.96 -14.40
CA TYR A 102 -2.61 3.74 -13.01
C TYR A 102 -2.60 2.26 -12.71
N VAL A 103 -2.04 1.86 -11.57
CA VAL A 103 -2.16 0.50 -11.04
C VAL A 103 -2.38 0.56 -9.55
N THR A 104 -3.31 -0.24 -9.02
CA THR A 104 -3.49 -0.34 -7.57
C THR A 104 -2.27 -0.91 -6.89
N GLN A 105 -1.94 -0.35 -5.74
CA GLN A 105 -0.70 -0.62 -5.00
C GLN A 105 -0.51 -2.06 -4.61
N ALA A 106 -1.58 -2.77 -4.26
CA ALA A 106 -1.47 -4.18 -3.94
C ALA A 106 -0.88 -4.96 -5.14
N THR A 107 -1.33 -4.67 -6.36
CA THR A 107 -0.82 -5.29 -7.59
C THR A 107 0.53 -4.73 -8.01
N GLY A 108 0.64 -3.41 -8.16
CA GLY A 108 1.79 -2.76 -8.78
C GLY A 108 3.03 -2.75 -7.90
N LYS A 109 2.90 -2.36 -6.63
CA LYS A 109 4.04 -2.16 -5.70
C LYS A 109 4.22 -3.30 -4.71
N LEU A 110 3.13 -3.87 -4.20
CA LEU A 110 3.18 -4.91 -3.17
C LEU A 110 3.14 -6.33 -3.76
N GLY A 111 3.04 -6.44 -5.08
CA GLY A 111 3.26 -7.69 -5.81
C GLY A 111 2.31 -8.82 -5.44
N ILE A 112 1.02 -8.54 -5.17
CA ILE A 112 0.05 -9.62 -4.81
C ILE A 112 -0.06 -10.71 -5.89
N GLY A 113 0.23 -10.39 -7.15
CA GLY A 113 0.26 -11.34 -8.27
C GLY A 113 1.54 -12.20 -8.37
N ASN A 114 2.59 -11.91 -7.60
CA ASN A 114 3.86 -12.65 -7.60
C ASN A 114 4.50 -12.68 -6.20
N ARG A 115 3.97 -13.55 -5.34
CA ARG A 115 4.42 -13.79 -3.96
C ARG A 115 4.50 -15.30 -3.71
N PRO A 116 5.22 -15.78 -2.68
CA PRO A 116 5.43 -17.21 -2.49
C PRO A 116 4.14 -17.93 -2.07
N GLY A 117 4.09 -19.24 -2.31
CA GLY A 117 2.98 -20.12 -1.95
C GLY A 117 2.10 -20.53 -3.13
N LEU A 118 1.01 -21.22 -2.82
CA LEU A 118 0.10 -21.77 -3.84
C LEU A 118 -0.97 -20.74 -4.25
N PRO A 119 -1.29 -20.59 -5.55
CA PRO A 119 -2.21 -19.55 -6.03
C PRO A 119 -3.59 -19.56 -5.36
N LEU A 120 -4.10 -20.77 -5.07
CA LEU A 120 -5.43 -20.97 -4.48
C LEU A 120 -5.42 -21.04 -2.95
N PHE A 121 -4.33 -20.65 -2.29
CA PHE A 121 -4.40 -20.45 -0.84
C PHE A 121 -5.47 -19.43 -0.49
N LEU A 122 -6.21 -19.76 0.58
CA LEU A 122 -7.17 -18.85 1.19
C LEU A 122 -6.55 -17.47 1.44
N SER A 123 -7.35 -16.43 1.25
CA SER A 123 -6.93 -15.04 1.44
C SER A 123 -7.14 -14.59 2.88
N SER A 124 -6.54 -13.48 3.24
CA SER A 124 -6.95 -12.67 4.38
C SER A 124 -6.60 -11.23 4.05
N TRP A 125 -7.07 -10.29 4.89
CA TRP A 125 -6.59 -8.92 4.79
C TRP A 125 -5.06 -8.88 4.81
N HIS A 126 -4.46 -8.35 3.74
CA HIS A 126 -3.01 -8.28 3.53
C HIS A 126 -2.26 -9.60 3.77
N ALA A 127 -2.79 -10.74 3.33
CA ALA A 127 -2.07 -12.01 3.44
C ALA A 127 -0.72 -11.99 2.69
N PRO A 128 0.38 -12.54 3.23
CA PRO A 128 1.69 -12.52 2.58
C PRO A 128 1.88 -13.60 1.52
N TYR A 129 1.02 -14.62 1.49
CA TYR A 129 1.22 -15.85 0.71
C TYR A 129 0.08 -16.11 -0.28
N GLY A 130 0.40 -16.88 -1.32
CA GLY A 130 -0.53 -17.32 -2.35
C GLY A 130 -0.73 -16.26 -3.44
N PRO A 131 -0.01 -16.34 -4.58
CA PRO A 131 -0.07 -15.32 -5.61
C PRO A 131 -1.47 -15.22 -6.23
N ARG A 132 -1.94 -13.99 -6.44
CA ARG A 132 -3.22 -13.65 -7.09
C ARG A 132 -3.02 -13.48 -8.58
N GLU A 133 -2.71 -14.57 -9.27
CA GLU A 133 -2.45 -14.55 -10.72
C GLU A 133 -3.68 -14.06 -11.52
N GLY A 134 -4.89 -14.26 -11.01
CA GLY A 134 -6.14 -13.77 -11.60
C GLY A 134 -6.54 -12.32 -11.28
N VAL A 135 -5.69 -11.51 -10.64
CA VAL A 135 -6.10 -10.17 -10.17
C VAL A 135 -6.33 -9.16 -11.29
N LEU A 136 -5.41 -8.98 -12.22
CA LEU A 136 -5.53 -8.05 -13.36
C LEU A 136 -4.81 -8.65 -14.58
N PRO A 137 -5.22 -9.85 -15.03
CA PRO A 137 -4.42 -10.59 -15.99
C PRO A 137 -4.50 -10.04 -17.42
N VAL A 138 -5.57 -9.32 -17.82
CA VAL A 138 -5.60 -8.74 -19.17
C VAL A 138 -4.50 -7.68 -19.29
N TRP A 139 -4.47 -6.73 -18.38
CA TRP A 139 -3.43 -5.72 -18.26
C TRP A 139 -2.04 -6.35 -18.15
N ALA A 140 -1.83 -7.28 -17.21
CA ALA A 140 -0.52 -7.86 -16.94
C ALA A 140 0.07 -8.58 -18.17
N HIS A 141 -0.75 -9.32 -18.92
CA HIS A 141 -0.30 -9.98 -20.15
C HIS A 141 -0.10 -9.00 -21.31
N ARG A 142 -0.92 -7.95 -21.43
CA ARG A 142 -0.80 -6.95 -22.52
C ARG A 142 0.45 -6.10 -22.43
N ARG A 143 0.93 -5.82 -21.22
CA ARG A 143 2.23 -5.16 -21.00
C ARG A 143 3.40 -5.90 -21.64
N GLY A 144 3.30 -7.22 -21.78
CA GLY A 144 4.41 -8.06 -22.24
C GLY A 144 5.61 -8.10 -21.29
N ALA A 145 5.48 -7.52 -20.09
CA ALA A 145 6.49 -7.57 -19.04
C ALA A 145 6.65 -9.00 -18.51
N SER A 146 7.85 -9.33 -18.04
CA SER A 146 8.14 -10.66 -17.52
C SER A 146 9.13 -10.57 -16.38
N TYR A 147 8.81 -11.23 -15.26
CA TYR A 147 9.57 -11.22 -14.02
C TYR A 147 9.91 -12.65 -13.59
N PRO A 148 10.95 -12.87 -12.77
CA PRO A 148 11.14 -14.17 -12.14
C PRO A 148 9.93 -14.53 -11.27
N LYS A 149 9.47 -15.78 -11.35
CA LYS A 149 8.41 -16.27 -10.47
C LYS A 149 8.95 -16.47 -9.05
N ILE A 150 8.16 -16.12 -8.04
CA ILE A 150 8.54 -16.26 -6.63
C ILE A 150 7.91 -17.52 -6.03
N VAL A 151 8.70 -18.27 -5.28
CA VAL A 151 8.29 -19.41 -4.45
C VAL A 151 8.87 -19.28 -3.05
N PHE A 152 8.42 -20.09 -2.09
CA PHE A 152 8.98 -20.04 -0.73
C PHE A 152 10.50 -20.20 -0.73
N HIS A 153 11.19 -19.40 0.09
CA HIS A 153 12.63 -19.55 0.28
C HIS A 153 12.92 -20.87 1.01
N ASP A 154 12.05 -21.25 1.94
CA ASP A 154 12.09 -22.53 2.64
C ASP A 154 12.39 -23.70 1.69
N SER A 155 13.22 -24.62 2.15
CA SER A 155 13.66 -25.78 1.37
C SER A 155 12.94 -27.07 1.75
N SER A 156 12.20 -27.05 2.85
CA SER A 156 11.39 -28.16 3.33
C SER A 156 10.24 -28.43 2.38
N PRO A 157 10.17 -29.63 1.75
CA PRO A 157 9.08 -29.94 0.82
C PRO A 157 7.70 -29.98 1.46
N THR A 158 7.61 -30.26 2.77
CA THR A 158 6.32 -30.30 3.48
C THR A 158 5.74 -28.94 3.73
N ASP A 159 6.58 -27.91 3.71
CA ASP A 159 6.19 -26.56 4.11
C ASP A 159 5.80 -25.74 2.86
N GLN A 160 6.17 -26.18 1.65
CA GLN A 160 5.82 -25.51 0.39
C GLN A 160 4.30 -25.38 0.15
N ASP A 161 3.52 -26.31 0.71
CA ASP A 161 2.06 -26.37 0.58
C ASP A 161 1.36 -25.95 1.89
N SER A 162 2.05 -25.21 2.77
CA SER A 162 1.50 -24.66 4.00
C SER A 162 1.67 -23.14 4.03
N GLN A 163 0.75 -22.44 4.69
CA GLN A 163 0.91 -21.03 5.06
C GLN A 163 1.74 -20.85 6.33
N GLY A 164 2.10 -21.94 7.01
CA GLY A 164 2.89 -21.93 8.24
C GLY A 164 4.23 -22.63 8.10
N PHE A 165 4.97 -22.68 9.21
CA PHE A 165 6.22 -23.44 9.37
C PHE A 165 7.46 -22.86 8.67
N HIS A 166 7.41 -21.60 8.21
CA HIS A 166 8.52 -20.90 7.57
C HIS A 166 9.41 -20.08 8.54
N GLU A 167 9.35 -20.30 9.85
CA GLU A 167 10.06 -19.44 10.82
C GLU A 167 11.59 -19.38 10.63
N SER A 168 12.15 -20.40 9.98
CA SER A 168 13.58 -20.49 9.67
C SER A 168 14.02 -19.47 8.60
N THR A 169 13.14 -19.18 7.63
CA THR A 169 13.34 -18.28 6.49
C THR A 169 12.52 -16.98 6.59
N SER A 170 11.79 -16.78 7.69
CA SER A 170 10.95 -15.60 7.89
C SER A 170 11.68 -14.47 8.63
N SER A 171 11.54 -13.26 8.11
CA SER A 171 12.03 -11.99 8.66
C SER A 171 10.88 -11.01 8.91
N PRO A 172 11.09 -9.90 9.66
CA PRO A 172 10.07 -8.89 9.89
C PRO A 172 9.29 -8.49 8.62
N GLU A 173 7.99 -8.35 8.76
CA GLU A 173 7.09 -7.94 7.68
C GLU A 173 6.66 -6.49 7.86
N THR A 174 6.84 -5.71 6.80
CA THR A 174 6.67 -4.25 6.78
C THR A 174 5.28 -3.82 6.32
N TYR A 175 4.53 -4.71 5.64
CA TYR A 175 3.20 -4.41 5.11
C TYR A 175 2.20 -5.54 5.33
N PHE A 176 2.57 -6.77 4.96
CA PHE A 176 1.66 -7.91 5.05
C PHE A 176 1.40 -8.34 6.50
N CYS A 177 0.36 -9.14 6.64
CA CYS A 177 -0.28 -9.41 7.90
C CYS A 177 -0.40 -10.90 8.13
N ARG A 178 -0.44 -11.32 9.39
CA ARG A 178 -0.72 -12.73 9.67
C ARG A 178 -2.10 -13.09 9.07
N PRO A 179 -2.27 -14.32 8.54
CA PRO A 179 -3.59 -14.84 8.24
C PRO A 179 -4.51 -14.76 9.47
N LEU A 180 -5.76 -14.35 9.24
CA LEU A 180 -6.79 -14.19 10.27
C LEU A 180 -7.79 -15.34 10.23
N ARG A 181 -8.38 -15.69 11.37
CA ARG A 181 -9.57 -16.56 11.40
C ARG A 181 -10.82 -15.73 11.10
N PRO A 182 -11.91 -16.31 10.56
CA PRO A 182 -13.14 -15.57 10.30
C PRO A 182 -13.68 -14.78 11.50
N ASP A 183 -13.61 -15.34 12.72
CA ASP A 183 -14.02 -14.66 13.95
C ASP A 183 -13.12 -13.50 14.35
N GLU A 184 -11.82 -13.57 14.00
CA GLU A 184 -10.88 -12.49 14.24
C GLU A 184 -11.07 -11.35 13.24
N ASP A 185 -11.36 -11.71 12.00
CA ASP A 185 -11.57 -10.77 10.90
C ASP A 185 -12.93 -10.04 11.04
N ASP A 186 -14.00 -10.74 11.44
CA ASP A 186 -15.31 -10.13 11.75
C ASP A 186 -15.27 -9.20 12.99
N ALA A 187 -14.30 -9.37 13.88
CA ALA A 187 -14.16 -8.58 15.10
C ALA A 187 -13.39 -7.27 14.89
N ILE A 188 -12.84 -7.05 13.69
CA ILE A 188 -12.20 -5.79 13.31
C ILE A 188 -13.33 -4.82 12.96
N VAL A 189 -13.53 -3.83 13.83
CA VAL A 189 -14.72 -2.93 13.84
C VAL A 189 -14.65 -1.87 12.73
N ASP A 190 -13.51 -1.76 12.03
CA ASP A 190 -13.32 -0.91 10.87
C ASP A 190 -12.91 -1.78 9.67
N VAL A 191 -13.35 -1.42 8.47
CA VAL A 191 -13.42 -2.33 7.30
C VAL A 191 -12.03 -2.80 6.84
N MET A 192 -10.94 -2.19 7.31
CA MET A 192 -9.58 -2.53 6.94
C MET A 192 -8.61 -2.20 8.08
N THR A 193 -8.43 -3.05 9.09
CA THR A 193 -7.29 -2.90 10.01
C THR A 193 -6.46 -4.16 9.97
N CYS A 194 -5.17 -4.06 9.64
CA CYS A 194 -4.25 -5.16 9.81
C CYS A 194 -3.83 -5.29 11.29
N PRO A 195 -4.42 -6.20 12.08
CA PRO A 195 -4.16 -6.29 13.51
C PRO A 195 -2.96 -7.23 13.73
N SER A 196 -1.87 -7.01 13.00
CA SER A 196 -0.64 -7.80 13.16
C SER A 196 0.26 -7.16 14.23
N PRO A 197 0.88 -7.97 15.11
CA PRO A 197 1.91 -7.46 15.99
C PRO A 197 3.05 -6.85 15.17
N ALA A 198 3.70 -5.79 15.69
CA ALA A 198 4.95 -5.21 15.19
C ALA A 198 6.13 -6.21 14.98
N SER A 199 5.94 -7.49 15.29
CA SER A 199 6.92 -8.56 15.16
C SER A 199 6.42 -9.71 14.27
N PHE A 200 5.42 -9.46 13.42
CA PHE A 200 5.02 -10.44 12.43
C PHE A 200 6.17 -10.64 11.45
N ASN A 201 6.48 -11.90 11.16
CA ASN A 201 7.52 -12.28 10.24
C ASN A 201 6.94 -13.18 9.15
N SER A 202 7.43 -13.03 7.93
CA SER A 202 7.03 -13.85 6.78
C SER A 202 8.24 -14.22 5.93
N ASP A 203 8.13 -15.32 5.19
CA ASP A 203 9.08 -15.72 4.14
C ASP A 203 8.79 -14.85 2.90
N LYS A 204 9.75 -14.01 2.50
CA LYS A 204 9.58 -13.12 1.33
C LYS A 204 9.66 -13.86 0.00
N GLY A 205 10.13 -15.11 0.03
CA GLY A 205 10.34 -15.96 -1.13
C GLY A 205 11.73 -15.86 -1.74
N LYS A 206 11.93 -16.67 -2.79
CA LYS A 206 13.10 -16.69 -3.67
C LYS A 206 12.66 -16.84 -5.11
N PHE A 207 13.55 -16.58 -6.05
CA PHE A 207 13.26 -16.81 -7.46
C PHE A 207 13.26 -18.30 -7.79
N LEU A 208 12.25 -18.72 -8.54
CA LEU A 208 12.19 -20.04 -9.15
C LEU A 208 12.92 -20.02 -10.49
N ALA A 209 14.00 -20.81 -10.59
CA ALA A 209 14.81 -20.86 -11.80
C ALA A 209 14.02 -21.35 -13.02
N GLY A 210 14.00 -20.54 -14.08
CA GLY A 210 13.37 -20.88 -15.36
C GLY A 210 11.87 -20.62 -15.45
N GLU A 211 11.19 -20.27 -14.35
CA GLU A 211 9.79 -19.86 -14.37
C GLU A 211 9.65 -18.34 -14.29
N ARG A 212 8.60 -17.84 -14.95
CA ARG A 212 8.31 -16.41 -15.08
C ARG A 212 6.91 -16.09 -14.58
N SER A 213 6.73 -14.85 -14.14
CA SER A 213 5.44 -14.22 -13.86
C SER A 213 5.25 -12.99 -14.75
N VAL A 214 4.01 -12.67 -15.06
CA VAL A 214 3.62 -11.39 -15.69
C VAL A 214 3.48 -10.26 -14.66
N TYR A 215 3.54 -10.59 -13.37
CA TYR A 215 3.44 -9.63 -12.27
C TYR A 215 4.81 -9.36 -11.63
N PRO A 216 5.12 -8.10 -11.30
CA PRO A 216 6.39 -7.76 -10.67
C PRO A 216 6.48 -8.31 -9.24
N PRO A 217 7.71 -8.53 -8.73
CA PRO A 217 7.91 -8.70 -7.31
C PRO A 217 7.59 -7.39 -6.56
N ARG A 218 7.34 -7.48 -5.26
CA ARG A 218 7.08 -6.31 -4.41
C ARG A 218 8.30 -5.38 -4.28
N ALA A 219 8.08 -4.06 -4.30
CA ALA A 219 9.13 -3.05 -4.30
C ALA A 219 9.33 -2.33 -2.94
N ASP A 220 8.46 -2.58 -1.97
CA ASP A 220 8.52 -1.95 -0.64
C ASP A 220 9.64 -2.51 0.26
N LEU A 221 10.24 -3.63 -0.11
CA LEU A 221 11.34 -4.26 0.63
C LEU A 221 12.67 -3.58 0.31
N THR A 222 13.12 -2.70 1.21
CA THR A 222 14.42 -1.99 1.07
C THR A 222 15.54 -2.53 1.95
N SER A 223 15.20 -3.38 2.93
CA SER A 223 16.15 -4.05 3.80
C SER A 223 16.09 -5.55 3.61
N VAL A 224 17.25 -6.21 3.64
CA VAL A 224 17.37 -7.67 3.56
C VAL A 224 17.95 -8.19 4.87
N HIS A 225 17.29 -9.18 5.47
CA HIS A 225 17.76 -9.85 6.68
C HIS A 225 18.54 -11.13 6.36
N ASP A 226 19.38 -11.60 7.31
CA ASP A 226 20.19 -12.82 7.15
C ASP A 226 19.37 -14.10 6.88
N LYS A 227 18.07 -14.08 7.15
CA LYS A 227 17.14 -15.19 6.89
C LYS A 227 16.48 -15.14 5.52
N ASP A 228 16.49 -13.97 4.88
CA ASP A 228 15.86 -13.77 3.59
C ASP A 228 16.71 -14.40 2.49
N SER A 229 16.06 -14.78 1.38
CA SER A 229 16.80 -15.08 0.16
C SER A 229 17.62 -13.86 -0.29
N SER A 230 18.82 -14.08 -0.82
CA SER A 230 19.60 -13.02 -1.47
C SER A 230 18.85 -12.35 -2.62
N ASP A 231 17.86 -13.04 -3.20
CA ASP A 231 17.02 -12.52 -4.28
C ASP A 231 16.14 -11.34 -3.84
N VAL A 232 15.79 -11.25 -2.55
CA VAL A 232 14.90 -10.19 -2.02
C VAL A 232 15.49 -8.81 -2.28
N GLY A 233 16.81 -8.66 -2.19
CA GLY A 233 17.50 -7.41 -2.48
C GLY A 233 17.43 -6.97 -3.96
N LEU A 234 16.92 -7.82 -4.84
CA LEU A 234 16.72 -7.51 -6.26
C LEU A 234 15.28 -7.10 -6.57
N TYR A 235 14.32 -7.29 -5.65
CA TYR A 235 12.90 -7.15 -5.97
C TYR A 235 12.54 -5.72 -6.40
N ALA A 236 12.89 -4.72 -5.58
CA ALA A 236 12.59 -3.32 -5.88
C ALA A 236 13.20 -2.85 -7.21
N GLY A 237 14.42 -3.30 -7.54
CA GLY A 237 15.08 -2.95 -8.79
C GLY A 237 14.49 -3.61 -10.04
N LEU A 238 13.66 -4.64 -9.88
CA LEU A 238 12.95 -5.30 -10.98
C LEU A 238 11.56 -4.71 -11.25
N ASN A 239 11.00 -3.96 -10.30
CA ASN A 239 9.65 -3.44 -10.38
C ASN A 239 9.67 -1.98 -10.84
N GLU A 240 9.17 -1.76 -12.04
CA GLU A 240 9.10 -0.46 -12.71
C GLU A 240 7.79 0.30 -12.46
N LEU A 241 6.81 -0.33 -11.82
CA LEU A 241 5.45 0.22 -11.68
C LEU A 241 5.28 1.26 -10.58
N ASP A 242 6.33 1.52 -9.81
CA ASP A 242 6.26 2.44 -8.67
C ASP A 242 5.76 3.84 -9.05
N ALA A 243 6.12 4.34 -10.24
CA ALA A 243 5.75 5.67 -10.71
C ALA A 243 4.25 5.84 -11.02
N VAL A 244 3.55 4.73 -11.31
CA VAL A 244 2.13 4.71 -11.72
C VAL A 244 1.26 3.98 -10.70
N THR A 245 1.86 3.58 -9.58
CA THR A 245 1.20 2.80 -8.55
C THR A 245 0.60 3.73 -7.50
N HIS A 246 -0.69 3.51 -7.22
CA HIS A 246 -1.41 4.28 -6.23
C HIS A 246 -2.26 3.44 -5.28
N ALA A 247 -2.55 3.97 -4.11
CA ALA A 247 -3.49 3.37 -3.16
C ALA A 247 -4.84 3.06 -3.83
N THR A 248 -5.52 1.98 -3.42
CA THR A 248 -6.85 1.65 -3.97
C THR A 248 -7.83 2.81 -3.74
N PRO A 249 -8.58 3.26 -4.76
CA PRO A 249 -9.59 4.30 -4.58
C PRO A 249 -10.66 3.89 -3.58
N ILE A 250 -11.10 4.84 -2.76
CA ILE A 250 -12.32 4.66 -1.95
C ILE A 250 -13.55 4.59 -2.87
N ALA A 251 -14.63 4.01 -2.35
CA ALA A 251 -15.87 3.93 -3.12
C ALA A 251 -16.45 5.33 -3.40
N GLY A 252 -16.94 5.55 -4.62
CA GLY A 252 -17.50 6.84 -5.06
C GLY A 252 -16.70 7.49 -6.19
N PRO A 253 -17.09 8.67 -6.68
CA PRO A 253 -16.46 9.29 -7.85
C PRO A 253 -14.98 9.57 -7.63
N TYR A 254 -14.16 9.13 -8.57
CA TYR A 254 -12.71 9.21 -8.52
C TYR A 254 -12.16 9.63 -9.89
N ARG A 255 -11.09 10.43 -9.86
CA ARG A 255 -10.43 10.96 -11.05
C ARG A 255 -8.94 10.67 -10.98
N VAL A 256 -8.40 10.07 -12.03
CA VAL A 256 -6.95 9.94 -12.25
C VAL A 256 -6.55 10.97 -13.29
N SER A 257 -5.55 11.79 -13.01
CA SER A 257 -4.99 12.75 -13.96
C SER A 257 -3.65 12.22 -14.46
N HIS A 258 -3.42 12.32 -15.77
CA HIS A 258 -2.18 11.85 -16.41
C HIS A 258 -1.72 12.85 -17.44
N ARG A 259 -0.41 13.15 -17.46
CA ARG A 259 0.19 13.99 -18.49
C ARG A 259 0.77 13.10 -19.58
N LEU A 260 0.19 13.19 -20.77
CA LEU A 260 0.61 12.46 -21.95
C LEU A 260 1.58 13.31 -22.78
N GLU A 261 2.81 12.84 -22.97
CA GLU A 261 3.79 13.49 -23.84
C GLU A 261 3.53 13.12 -25.30
N ARG A 262 3.41 14.11 -26.20
CA ARG A 262 3.06 13.85 -27.62
C ARG A 262 4.09 12.94 -28.31
N ASP A 263 5.37 13.09 -27.99
CA ASP A 263 6.45 12.31 -28.62
C ASP A 263 6.55 10.87 -28.09
N ALA A 264 5.81 10.54 -27.02
CA ALA A 264 5.74 9.20 -26.46
C ALA A 264 4.68 8.30 -27.13
N VAL A 265 3.79 8.86 -27.95
CA VAL A 265 2.66 8.14 -28.56
C VAL A 265 2.55 8.36 -30.08
N PRO A 266 1.95 7.41 -30.82
CA PRO A 266 1.66 7.63 -32.23
C PRO A 266 0.60 8.74 -32.42
N GLU A 267 0.67 9.41 -33.57
CA GLU A 267 -0.37 10.36 -33.99
C GLU A 267 -1.70 9.65 -34.26
N GLY A 268 -2.80 10.28 -33.84
CA GLY A 268 -4.16 9.78 -34.03
C GLY A 268 -4.82 9.23 -32.76
N PRO A 269 -5.95 8.52 -32.91
CA PRO A 269 -6.74 8.07 -31.78
C PRO A 269 -6.03 6.98 -30.97
N LEU A 270 -6.21 7.06 -29.66
CA LEU A 270 -5.74 6.10 -28.67
C LEU A 270 -6.92 5.33 -28.07
N VAL A 271 -6.61 4.22 -27.40
CA VAL A 271 -7.56 3.41 -26.65
C VAL A 271 -7.15 3.42 -25.18
N ALA A 272 -7.98 4.02 -24.34
CA ALA A 272 -7.87 3.87 -22.90
C ALA A 272 -8.58 2.60 -22.45
N TRP A 273 -7.90 1.82 -21.64
CA TRP A 273 -8.43 0.60 -21.05
C TRP A 273 -8.45 0.72 -19.53
N ILE A 274 -9.43 0.09 -18.90
CA ILE A 274 -9.45 -0.14 -17.46
C ILE A 274 -9.87 -1.58 -17.17
N GLU A 275 -9.09 -2.28 -16.34
CA GLU A 275 -9.43 -3.60 -15.82
C GLU A 275 -9.69 -3.48 -14.32
N VAL A 276 -10.79 -4.10 -13.86
CA VAL A 276 -11.18 -4.08 -12.45
C VAL A 276 -11.51 -5.46 -11.91
N SER A 277 -10.93 -5.79 -10.76
CA SER A 277 -11.22 -7.04 -10.04
C SER A 277 -11.56 -6.79 -8.58
N ARG A 278 -12.26 -7.76 -8.00
CA ARG A 278 -12.72 -7.74 -6.62
C ARG A 278 -12.69 -9.17 -6.08
N GLU A 279 -11.98 -9.39 -4.97
CA GLU A 279 -12.02 -10.69 -4.28
C GLU A 279 -13.45 -10.95 -3.73
N ARG A 280 -13.87 -12.23 -3.71
CA ARG A 280 -15.17 -12.70 -3.17
C ARG A 280 -16.40 -12.15 -3.87
N ASP A 281 -16.26 -11.69 -5.11
CA ASP A 281 -17.37 -11.18 -5.91
C ASP A 281 -18.18 -12.32 -6.55
N GLU A 282 -18.82 -13.13 -5.73
CA GLU A 282 -19.55 -14.33 -6.16
C GLU A 282 -20.96 -14.03 -6.70
N ASN A 283 -21.43 -14.93 -7.59
CA ASN A 283 -22.80 -14.97 -8.07
C ASN A 283 -23.19 -16.44 -8.42
N PRO A 284 -24.41 -16.75 -8.87
CA PRO A 284 -24.80 -18.14 -9.17
C PRO A 284 -23.94 -18.91 -10.19
N ASP A 285 -23.29 -18.22 -11.14
CA ASP A 285 -22.40 -18.82 -12.15
C ASP A 285 -20.93 -18.89 -11.66
N TRP A 286 -20.58 -18.08 -10.66
CA TRP A 286 -19.24 -17.95 -10.07
C TRP A 286 -19.31 -18.13 -8.55
N ALA A 287 -19.99 -19.18 -8.11
CA ALA A 287 -20.12 -19.55 -6.70
C ALA A 287 -19.00 -20.52 -6.33
N PHE A 288 -18.22 -20.17 -5.31
CA PHE A 288 -17.08 -20.95 -4.88
C PHE A 288 -17.26 -21.39 -3.44
N ASP A 289 -16.85 -22.61 -3.16
CA ASP A 289 -16.79 -23.11 -1.79
C ASP A 289 -15.34 -23.23 -1.32
N ARG A 290 -15.18 -23.02 -0.01
CA ARG A 290 -13.87 -22.99 0.65
C ARG A 290 -13.17 -24.34 0.58
N GLU A 291 -13.91 -25.43 0.70
CA GLU A 291 -13.36 -26.79 0.84
C GLU A 291 -12.99 -27.44 -0.50
N GLY A 292 -13.63 -27.04 -1.60
CA GLY A 292 -13.54 -27.65 -2.92
C GLY A 292 -12.76 -26.81 -3.93
N ASP A 293 -12.87 -25.48 -3.85
CA ASP A 293 -12.30 -24.57 -4.86
C ASP A 293 -11.02 -23.86 -4.38
N HIS A 294 -10.66 -24.02 -3.11
CA HIS A 294 -9.47 -23.41 -2.53
C HIS A 294 -8.51 -24.45 -1.97
N THR A 295 -7.24 -24.07 -1.91
CA THR A 295 -6.22 -24.87 -1.22
C THR A 295 -6.32 -24.60 0.28
N LEU A 296 -6.87 -25.58 0.99
CA LEU A 296 -6.79 -25.64 2.44
C LEU A 296 -5.37 -26.02 2.86
N ASP A 297 -4.91 -25.44 3.97
CA ASP A 297 -3.62 -25.80 4.54
C ASP A 297 -3.56 -27.29 4.87
N SER A 298 -2.44 -27.93 4.54
CA SER A 298 -2.22 -29.35 4.84
C SER A 298 -2.23 -29.64 6.36
N SER A 299 -1.96 -28.63 7.20
CA SER A 299 -2.08 -28.68 8.64
C SER A 299 -3.52 -28.43 9.12
N PRO A 300 -4.18 -29.39 9.80
CA PRO A 300 -5.54 -29.20 10.32
C PRO A 300 -5.70 -28.00 11.26
N ALA A 301 -4.63 -27.59 11.94
CA ALA A 301 -4.65 -26.42 12.83
C ALA A 301 -4.68 -25.09 12.06
N LEU A 302 -4.27 -25.10 10.79
CA LEU A 302 -4.19 -23.91 9.94
C LEU A 302 -5.36 -23.80 8.95
N GLN A 303 -6.12 -24.87 8.73
CA GLN A 303 -7.30 -24.88 7.84
C GLN A 303 -8.38 -23.86 8.20
N GLN A 304 -8.42 -23.41 9.45
CA GLN A 304 -9.37 -22.38 9.94
C GLN A 304 -8.96 -20.94 9.61
N PHE A 305 -7.76 -20.72 9.06
CA PHE A 305 -7.26 -19.38 8.72
C PHE A 305 -7.60 -19.01 7.28
N GLY A 306 -7.73 -17.71 7.05
CA GLY A 306 -8.12 -17.14 5.78
C GLY A 306 -9.60 -17.32 5.43
N ARG A 307 -10.00 -16.77 4.28
CA ARG A 307 -11.33 -16.82 3.67
C ARG A 307 -11.20 -17.20 2.20
N GLU A 308 -12.28 -17.72 1.62
CA GLU A 308 -12.37 -17.79 0.16
C GLU A 308 -12.15 -16.40 -0.45
N PHE A 309 -11.59 -16.35 -1.66
CA PHE A 309 -11.33 -15.09 -2.37
C PHE A 309 -11.76 -15.11 -3.83
N LEU A 310 -11.99 -16.32 -4.38
CA LEU A 310 -12.50 -16.47 -5.73
C LEU A 310 -13.89 -15.82 -5.86
N GLY A 311 -14.20 -15.42 -7.07
CA GLY A 311 -15.44 -14.78 -7.45
C GLY A 311 -15.45 -14.60 -8.96
N GLN A 312 -16.26 -13.68 -9.45
CA GLN A 312 -16.28 -13.32 -10.86
C GLN A 312 -14.91 -12.83 -11.33
N PRO A 313 -14.49 -13.18 -12.56
CA PRO A 313 -13.23 -12.73 -13.13
C PRO A 313 -13.14 -11.19 -13.22
N ALA A 314 -11.94 -10.67 -13.49
CA ALA A 314 -11.77 -9.24 -13.74
C ALA A 314 -12.59 -8.82 -14.97
N VAL A 315 -13.18 -7.63 -14.94
CA VAL A 315 -13.94 -7.08 -16.07
C VAL A 315 -13.19 -5.90 -16.66
N VAL A 316 -13.31 -5.72 -17.97
CA VAL A 316 -12.54 -4.74 -18.71
C VAL A 316 -13.48 -3.77 -19.42
N PHE A 317 -13.19 -2.48 -19.33
CA PHE A 317 -13.82 -1.43 -20.12
C PHE A 317 -12.79 -0.79 -21.04
N ARG A 318 -13.24 -0.24 -22.17
CA ARG A 318 -12.37 0.52 -23.07
C ARG A 318 -13.08 1.73 -23.67
N VAL A 319 -12.32 2.78 -23.93
CA VAL A 319 -12.78 4.03 -24.54
C VAL A 319 -11.78 4.44 -25.60
N GLU A 320 -12.26 4.70 -26.81
CA GLU A 320 -11.47 5.30 -27.89
C GLU A 320 -11.61 6.82 -27.81
N PHE A 321 -10.49 7.55 -27.91
CA PHE A 321 -10.46 9.01 -27.87
C PHE A 321 -9.26 9.54 -28.68
N ASP A 322 -9.31 10.81 -29.08
CA ASP A 322 -8.18 11.49 -29.72
C ASP A 322 -7.54 12.47 -28.73
N PRO A 323 -6.26 12.28 -28.33
CA PRO A 323 -5.58 13.20 -27.43
C PRO A 323 -5.40 14.61 -28.02
N ALA A 324 -5.53 14.79 -29.34
CA ALA A 324 -5.50 16.09 -29.99
C ALA A 324 -6.82 16.86 -29.85
N GLU A 325 -7.93 16.17 -29.63
CA GLU A 325 -9.25 16.77 -29.53
C GLU A 325 -9.63 17.05 -28.08
N LEU A 326 -10.01 18.29 -27.80
CA LEU A 326 -10.60 18.63 -26.51
C LEU A 326 -12.00 18.01 -26.41
N GLY A 327 -12.23 17.15 -25.42
CA GLY A 327 -13.52 16.50 -25.27
C GLY A 327 -13.53 15.34 -24.29
N TYR A 328 -14.74 14.84 -24.01
CA TYR A 328 -14.99 13.69 -23.14
C TYR A 328 -15.54 12.51 -23.95
N ALA A 329 -14.92 11.35 -23.79
CA ALA A 329 -15.39 10.08 -24.33
C ALA A 329 -15.65 9.10 -23.18
N ALA A 330 -16.69 8.27 -23.26
CA ALA A 330 -17.03 7.33 -22.20
C ALA A 330 -17.72 6.07 -22.73
N THR A 331 -17.69 5.00 -21.93
CA THR A 331 -18.42 3.75 -22.20
C THR A 331 -19.26 3.34 -20.99
N ILE A 332 -20.41 2.70 -21.26
CA ILE A 332 -21.24 2.03 -20.25
C ILE A 332 -20.99 0.52 -20.26
N ASP A 333 -20.79 -0.03 -21.45
CA ASP A 333 -20.64 -1.47 -21.64
C ASP A 333 -19.19 -1.89 -21.37
N TYR A 334 -19.04 -3.00 -20.64
CA TYR A 334 -17.75 -3.65 -20.48
C TYR A 334 -17.42 -4.42 -21.77
N ALA A 335 -16.15 -4.39 -22.17
CA ALA A 335 -15.65 -5.04 -23.38
C ALA A 335 -15.64 -6.57 -23.24
N GLY A 336 -15.51 -7.07 -22.00
CA GLY A 336 -15.45 -8.48 -21.69
C GLY A 336 -14.81 -8.75 -20.33
N TYR A 337 -14.49 -10.01 -20.05
CA TYR A 337 -13.90 -10.42 -18.78
C TYR A 337 -12.69 -11.34 -18.96
N SER A 338 -11.86 -11.42 -17.93
CA SER A 338 -10.58 -12.11 -17.94
C SER A 338 -10.68 -13.62 -17.72
N ASP A 339 -9.56 -14.32 -17.94
CA ASP A 339 -9.36 -15.66 -17.35
C ASP A 339 -9.34 -15.55 -15.82
N LEU A 340 -10.08 -16.42 -15.13
CA LEU A 340 -10.22 -16.37 -13.67
C LEU A 340 -8.89 -16.61 -12.94
N TYR A 341 -8.04 -17.48 -13.49
CA TYR A 341 -6.78 -17.87 -12.86
C TYR A 341 -5.58 -17.12 -13.45
N GLY A 342 -5.82 -16.19 -14.37
CA GLY A 342 -4.79 -15.38 -15.00
C GLY A 342 -3.86 -16.11 -15.97
N ALA A 343 -4.27 -17.29 -16.45
CA ALA A 343 -3.47 -18.08 -17.38
C ALA A 343 -3.25 -17.38 -18.73
N SER A 344 -4.12 -16.42 -19.09
CA SER A 344 -3.99 -15.60 -20.30
C SER A 344 -4.57 -14.21 -20.11
N GLY A 345 -4.09 -13.25 -20.91
CA GLY A 345 -4.74 -11.94 -21.09
C GLY A 345 -5.81 -11.91 -22.17
N THR A 346 -6.29 -13.07 -22.63
CA THR A 346 -7.34 -13.13 -23.66
C THR A 346 -8.68 -12.76 -23.04
N LEU A 347 -9.39 -11.83 -23.69
CA LEU A 347 -10.68 -11.38 -23.22
C LEU A 347 -11.80 -12.32 -23.68
N ALA A 348 -12.55 -12.87 -22.73
CA ALA A 348 -13.82 -13.51 -23.02
C ALA A 348 -14.89 -12.44 -23.33
N PRO A 349 -15.79 -12.67 -24.30
CA PRO A 349 -16.82 -11.70 -24.63
C PRO A 349 -17.79 -11.50 -23.46
N ALA A 350 -18.39 -10.32 -23.36
CA ALA A 350 -19.46 -10.05 -22.41
C ALA A 350 -20.59 -11.08 -22.53
N ASP A 351 -21.04 -11.61 -21.40
CA ASP A 351 -22.13 -12.58 -21.32
C ASP A 351 -22.96 -12.40 -20.03
N ALA A 352 -23.96 -13.27 -19.85
CA ALA A 352 -24.90 -13.18 -18.74
C ALA A 352 -24.37 -13.75 -17.41
N THR A 353 -23.17 -14.35 -17.41
CA THR A 353 -22.55 -14.90 -16.19
C THR A 353 -21.94 -13.81 -15.33
N ILE A 354 -21.68 -12.63 -15.91
CA ILE A 354 -21.16 -11.46 -15.20
C ILE A 354 -22.32 -10.59 -14.71
N SER A 355 -22.32 -10.31 -13.42
CA SER A 355 -23.29 -9.43 -12.77
C SER A 355 -23.17 -8.00 -13.27
N THR A 356 -24.29 -7.29 -13.31
CA THR A 356 -24.38 -5.92 -13.84
C THR A 356 -25.05 -4.95 -12.86
N SER A 357 -25.22 -5.38 -11.60
CA SER A 357 -25.83 -4.57 -10.53
C SER A 357 -25.31 -5.00 -9.16
N GLY A 358 -25.51 -4.16 -8.15
CA GLY A 358 -25.20 -4.50 -6.75
C GLY A 358 -23.72 -4.34 -6.38
N GLY A 359 -22.96 -3.59 -7.18
CA GLY A 359 -21.51 -3.42 -6.98
C GLY A 359 -20.69 -4.66 -7.34
N SER A 360 -21.21 -5.49 -8.27
CA SER A 360 -20.69 -6.80 -8.64
C SER A 360 -20.51 -6.91 -10.16
N GLY A 361 -19.51 -7.68 -10.61
CA GLY A 361 -19.17 -7.83 -12.03
C GLY A 361 -18.90 -6.49 -12.72
N ALA A 362 -19.65 -6.17 -13.77
CA ALA A 362 -19.58 -4.89 -14.47
C ALA A 362 -20.01 -3.70 -13.59
N ASP A 363 -20.76 -3.92 -12.51
CA ASP A 363 -21.19 -2.87 -11.58
C ASP A 363 -20.14 -2.50 -10.53
N ARG A 364 -18.94 -3.11 -10.60
CA ARG A 364 -17.76 -2.67 -9.84
C ARG A 364 -17.39 -1.22 -10.16
N LEU A 365 -17.60 -0.78 -11.40
CA LEU A 365 -17.56 0.64 -11.78
C LEU A 365 -18.98 1.12 -11.99
N ARG A 366 -19.52 1.95 -11.10
CA ARG A 366 -20.90 2.45 -11.19
C ARG A 366 -21.07 3.42 -12.36
N ILE A 367 -22.30 3.49 -12.84
CA ILE A 367 -22.70 4.49 -13.83
C ILE A 367 -22.71 5.87 -13.16
N HIS A 368 -22.01 6.82 -13.76
CA HIS A 368 -21.98 8.22 -13.37
C HIS A 368 -22.25 9.12 -14.59
N ASP A 369 -22.57 10.39 -14.32
CA ASP A 369 -22.68 11.44 -15.34
C ASP A 369 -21.50 12.39 -15.18
N THR A 370 -20.80 12.64 -16.27
CA THR A 370 -19.68 13.58 -16.30
C THR A 370 -19.73 14.33 -17.63
N HIS A 371 -19.66 15.65 -17.56
CA HIS A 371 -19.84 16.54 -18.72
C HIS A 371 -21.16 16.28 -19.50
N GLY A 372 -22.22 15.80 -18.83
CA GLY A 372 -23.50 15.46 -19.48
C GLY A 372 -23.48 14.17 -20.31
N ILE A 373 -22.44 13.36 -20.16
CA ILE A 373 -22.31 12.04 -20.78
C ILE A 373 -22.30 10.99 -19.67
N THR A 374 -23.19 10.02 -19.80
CA THR A 374 -23.31 8.90 -18.87
C THR A 374 -22.35 7.78 -19.24
N GLY A 375 -21.57 7.29 -18.27
CA GLY A 375 -20.58 6.22 -18.47
C GLY A 375 -20.21 5.52 -17.17
N ARG A 376 -19.51 4.38 -17.26
CA ARG A 376 -18.82 3.72 -16.13
C ARG A 376 -17.34 4.07 -16.09
N PHE A 377 -16.75 4.28 -17.27
CA PHE A 377 -15.38 4.73 -17.46
C PHE A 377 -15.34 5.74 -18.60
N GLY A 378 -14.62 6.84 -18.40
CA GLY A 378 -14.44 7.85 -19.44
C GLY A 378 -13.13 8.60 -19.33
N VAL A 379 -12.74 9.23 -20.43
CA VAL A 379 -11.51 9.99 -20.59
C VAL A 379 -11.86 11.37 -21.09
N TYR A 380 -11.41 12.39 -20.37
CA TYR A 380 -11.40 13.77 -20.83
C TYR A 380 -10.01 14.11 -21.35
N SER A 381 -9.92 14.56 -22.59
CA SER A 381 -8.71 15.11 -23.17
C SER A 381 -8.80 16.63 -23.18
N HIS A 382 -7.74 17.30 -22.72
CA HIS A 382 -7.60 18.75 -22.82
C HIS A 382 -7.00 19.21 -24.16
N GLY A 383 -6.69 18.28 -25.07
CA GLY A 383 -5.96 18.58 -26.29
C GLY A 383 -4.47 18.82 -26.05
N TRP A 384 -3.69 18.81 -27.12
CA TRP A 384 -2.28 19.18 -27.06
C TRP A 384 -2.10 20.68 -26.73
N GLY A 385 -1.15 21.02 -25.87
CA GLY A 385 -0.84 22.40 -25.52
C GLY A 385 0.57 22.65 -25.02
N SER A 386 1.39 23.26 -25.88
CA SER A 386 2.54 24.09 -25.53
C SER A 386 2.18 25.55 -25.88
N GLY A 387 2.51 26.51 -25.02
CA GLY A 387 2.02 27.89 -25.18
C GLY A 387 2.30 28.49 -26.56
N ALA A 388 1.24 28.77 -27.34
CA ALA A 388 1.13 29.87 -28.32
C ALA A 388 -0.25 29.91 -29.03
N ASP A 389 -0.86 28.76 -29.35
CA ASP A 389 -2.01 28.72 -30.28
C ASP A 389 -3.36 28.22 -29.68
N GLY A 390 -3.46 28.17 -28.34
CA GLY A 390 -4.69 28.54 -27.62
C GLY A 390 -5.96 27.67 -27.75
N GLY A 391 -5.83 26.34 -27.72
CA GLY A 391 -6.97 25.42 -27.56
C GLY A 391 -6.98 24.61 -26.25
N GLY A 392 -5.82 24.13 -25.82
CA GLY A 392 -5.64 23.38 -24.57
C GLY A 392 -5.16 24.25 -23.40
N THR A 393 -5.47 23.85 -22.18
CA THR A 393 -4.89 24.41 -20.95
C THR A 393 -3.41 24.05 -20.91
N ALA A 394 -2.53 24.97 -21.33
CA ALA A 394 -1.08 24.75 -21.29
C ALA A 394 -0.61 24.57 -19.84
N CYS A 395 -0.27 23.34 -19.47
CA CYS A 395 0.31 23.02 -18.18
C CYS A 395 1.83 23.12 -18.25
N SER A 396 2.42 24.10 -17.58
CA SER A 396 3.88 24.18 -17.44
C SER A 396 4.37 23.29 -16.31
N GLU A 397 5.46 22.57 -16.54
CA GLU A 397 6.11 21.77 -15.49
C GLU A 397 6.83 22.65 -14.47
N TYR A 398 6.57 22.41 -13.19
CA TYR A 398 7.31 23.01 -12.08
C TYR A 398 7.16 22.14 -10.82
N THR A 399 7.91 22.46 -9.77
CA THR A 399 7.77 21.79 -8.46
C THR A 399 7.11 22.73 -7.46
N PRO A 400 5.83 22.50 -7.09
CA PRO A 400 5.17 23.24 -6.03
C PRO A 400 5.89 23.10 -4.68
N PRO A 401 5.81 24.12 -3.80
CA PRO A 401 6.37 24.03 -2.44
C PRO A 401 5.65 22.94 -1.62
N ARG A 402 6.36 22.32 -0.67
CA ARG A 402 5.73 21.37 0.28
C ARG A 402 4.68 22.03 1.16
N VAL A 403 3.78 21.21 1.73
CA VAL A 403 2.83 21.65 2.77
C VAL A 403 3.54 22.22 4.00
N GLU A 404 2.88 23.17 4.67
CA GLU A 404 3.42 23.88 5.82
C GLU A 404 2.92 23.29 7.15
N GLY A 405 3.79 23.26 8.16
CA GLY A 405 3.37 22.99 9.54
C GLY A 405 2.86 21.58 9.84
N LEU A 406 3.25 20.57 9.03
CA LEU A 406 2.85 19.17 9.20
C LEU A 406 3.02 18.69 10.66
N ARG A 407 1.92 18.20 11.23
CA ARG A 407 1.84 17.55 12.54
C ARG A 407 1.13 16.21 12.42
N LEU A 408 1.61 15.23 13.19
CA LEU A 408 1.06 13.89 13.25
C LEU A 408 0.61 13.58 14.69
N ASP A 409 -0.63 13.15 14.83
CA ASP A 409 -1.24 12.77 16.10
C ASP A 409 -1.73 11.31 16.02
N ALA A 410 -1.16 10.41 16.84
CA ALA A 410 -1.60 9.01 16.86
C ALA A 410 -2.94 8.88 17.62
N LEU A 411 -4.00 8.50 16.91
CA LEU A 411 -5.36 8.42 17.45
C LEU A 411 -5.66 7.03 18.02
N ALA A 412 -5.22 6.00 17.30
CA ALA A 412 -5.43 4.59 17.61
C ALA A 412 -4.18 3.80 17.22
N PHE A 413 -4.14 2.50 17.57
CA PHE A 413 -2.98 1.65 17.28
C PHE A 413 -2.72 1.52 15.76
N ASP A 414 -3.75 1.77 14.95
CA ASP A 414 -3.78 1.63 13.50
C ASP A 414 -4.09 2.93 12.77
N THR A 415 -4.23 4.05 13.49
CA THR A 415 -4.65 5.34 12.89
C THR A 415 -3.83 6.51 13.39
N VAL A 416 -3.32 7.30 12.44
CA VAL A 416 -2.62 8.57 12.66
C VAL A 416 -3.34 9.69 11.93
N ARG A 417 -3.56 10.81 12.60
CA ARG A 417 -4.06 12.04 11.98
C ARG A 417 -2.92 12.94 11.53
N ALA A 418 -2.91 13.33 10.27
CA ALA A 418 -2.04 14.37 9.75
C ALA A 418 -2.79 15.71 9.66
N SER A 419 -2.16 16.78 10.12
CA SER A 419 -2.65 18.16 10.02
C SER A 419 -1.58 19.06 9.43
N PHE A 420 -1.92 19.82 8.39
CA PHE A 420 -0.99 20.67 7.66
C PHE A 420 -1.71 21.82 6.97
N ARG A 421 -0.96 22.80 6.46
CA ARG A 421 -1.48 23.91 5.68
C ARG A 421 -1.03 23.84 4.22
N VAL A 422 -1.96 24.08 3.31
CA VAL A 422 -1.68 24.23 1.87
C VAL A 422 -0.96 25.56 1.64
N PRO A 423 0.15 25.61 0.88
CA PRO A 423 0.83 26.86 0.55
C PRO A 423 -0.09 27.88 -0.15
N GLU A 424 0.14 29.16 0.11
CA GLU A 424 -0.56 30.25 -0.58
C GLU A 424 -0.32 30.21 -2.10
N GLY A 425 -1.35 30.51 -2.89
CA GLY A 425 -1.26 30.58 -4.36
C GLY A 425 -1.23 29.24 -5.10
N VAL A 426 -1.48 28.11 -4.42
CA VAL A 426 -1.55 26.78 -5.06
C VAL A 426 -2.91 26.14 -4.79
N GLU A 427 -3.52 25.61 -5.85
CA GLU A 427 -4.81 24.89 -5.81
C GLU A 427 -4.52 23.38 -5.88
N PRO A 428 -4.57 22.64 -4.76
CA PRO A 428 -4.32 21.21 -4.77
C PRO A 428 -5.50 20.46 -5.41
N ALA A 429 -5.20 19.51 -6.29
CA ALA A 429 -6.17 18.62 -6.90
C ALA A 429 -6.22 17.25 -6.20
N THR A 430 -5.06 16.76 -5.74
CA THR A 430 -4.92 15.47 -5.06
C THR A 430 -3.98 15.62 -3.88
N ILE A 431 -4.32 14.99 -2.76
CA ILE A 431 -3.43 14.88 -1.59
C ILE A 431 -2.93 13.45 -1.53
N HIS A 432 -1.64 13.30 -1.26
CA HIS A 432 -1.01 12.01 -1.09
C HIS A 432 -0.37 11.91 0.29
N ALA A 433 -0.61 10.78 0.97
CA ALA A 433 0.08 10.43 2.19
C ALA A 433 0.86 9.13 1.95
N HIS A 434 2.12 9.10 2.35
CA HIS A 434 2.99 7.94 2.22
C HIS A 434 3.67 7.65 3.55
N TRP A 435 3.97 6.39 3.82
CA TRP A 435 4.68 6.02 5.04
C TRP A 435 5.77 4.99 4.74
N ILE A 436 6.83 5.04 5.56
CA ILE A 436 7.82 3.98 5.66
C ILE A 436 7.91 3.51 7.10
N THR A 437 8.43 2.30 7.24
CA THR A 437 8.76 1.69 8.53
C THR A 437 10.24 1.92 8.87
N PRO A 438 10.67 1.65 10.13
CA PRO A 438 12.05 1.89 10.55
C PRO A 438 13.08 0.96 9.89
N GLU A 439 12.64 -0.11 9.24
CA GLU A 439 13.47 -1.02 8.45
C GLU A 439 13.97 -0.36 7.16
N THR A 440 13.24 0.62 6.64
CA THR A 440 13.66 1.45 5.50
C THR A 440 14.51 2.63 6.00
N THR A 441 15.74 2.75 5.50
CA THR A 441 16.62 3.89 5.81
C THR A 441 16.39 5.03 4.84
N ASP A 442 16.20 6.24 5.36
CA ASP A 442 15.88 7.47 4.62
C ASP A 442 14.55 7.40 3.85
N PHE A 443 13.76 8.49 3.91
CA PHE A 443 12.48 8.51 3.20
C PHE A 443 12.72 8.57 1.69
N GLN A 444 12.37 7.50 0.98
CA GLN A 444 12.35 7.43 -0.47
C GLN A 444 10.94 7.06 -0.90
N LEU A 445 10.35 7.83 -1.82
CA LEU A 445 8.99 7.58 -2.30
C LEU A 445 8.85 6.17 -2.88
N ALA A 446 9.86 5.71 -3.61
CA ALA A 446 9.88 4.39 -4.21
C ALA A 446 9.83 3.24 -3.19
N ALA A 447 10.29 3.48 -1.98
CA ALA A 447 10.21 2.53 -0.87
C ALA A 447 8.94 2.68 -0.02
N ALA A 448 8.19 3.77 -0.20
CA ALA A 448 7.11 4.16 0.69
C ALA A 448 5.77 3.57 0.28
N VAL A 449 4.98 3.16 1.26
CA VAL A 449 3.60 2.71 1.04
C VAL A 449 2.71 3.95 1.05
N GLU A 450 2.05 4.22 -0.07
CA GLU A 450 0.96 5.20 -0.12
C GLU A 450 -0.21 4.72 0.74
N ALA A 451 -0.69 5.60 1.62
CA ALA A 451 -1.81 5.33 2.49
C ALA A 451 -3.11 5.23 1.69
N ALA A 452 -3.90 4.20 1.98
CA ALA A 452 -5.28 4.12 1.54
C ALA A 452 -6.17 5.12 2.29
N GLY A 453 -7.36 5.36 1.76
CA GLY A 453 -8.38 6.15 2.46
C GLY A 453 -8.14 7.66 2.50
N VAL A 454 -7.06 8.17 1.90
CA VAL A 454 -6.83 9.62 1.78
C VAL A 454 -7.96 10.22 0.95
N PRO A 455 -8.75 11.16 1.52
CA PRO A 455 -9.90 11.71 0.80
C PRO A 455 -9.43 12.57 -0.37
N ARG A 456 -10.18 12.49 -1.48
CA ARG A 456 -10.00 13.38 -2.63
C ARG A 456 -10.26 14.84 -2.23
N VAL A 457 -9.63 15.78 -2.95
CA VAL A 457 -9.94 17.19 -2.79
C VAL A 457 -11.27 17.50 -3.46
N CYS A 458 -12.12 18.29 -2.80
CA CYS A 458 -13.41 18.69 -3.34
C CYS A 458 -13.24 19.53 -4.62
N SER A 459 -13.91 19.15 -5.69
CA SER A 459 -14.00 19.95 -6.92
C SER A 459 -14.98 21.13 -6.79
N SER A 460 -15.90 21.04 -5.82
CA SER A 460 -16.84 22.10 -5.47
C SER A 460 -17.27 22.00 -4.01
N ALA A 461 -17.67 23.12 -3.41
CA ALA A 461 -18.08 23.19 -2.00
C ALA A 461 -19.37 22.40 -1.65
N SER A 462 -20.07 21.85 -2.65
CA SER A 462 -21.28 21.04 -2.45
C SER A 462 -21.03 19.54 -2.55
N GLU A 463 -19.79 19.14 -2.82
CA GLU A 463 -19.42 17.74 -3.02
C GLU A 463 -19.32 17.01 -1.67
N PRO A 464 -20.01 15.87 -1.49
CA PRO A 464 -19.88 15.08 -0.27
C PRO A 464 -18.61 14.22 -0.30
N ASP A 465 -18.17 13.79 0.89
CA ASP A 465 -17.11 12.79 1.10
C ASP A 465 -15.78 13.14 0.41
N CYS A 466 -15.39 14.41 0.50
CA CYS A 466 -14.13 14.96 0.05
C CYS A 466 -13.55 15.91 1.11
N VAL A 467 -12.29 16.29 0.95
CA VAL A 467 -11.64 17.29 1.80
C VAL A 467 -11.59 18.64 1.10
N GLU A 468 -12.05 19.69 1.77
CA GLU A 468 -11.86 21.06 1.31
C GLU A 468 -10.39 21.44 1.52
N ALA A 469 -9.69 21.74 0.43
CA ALA A 469 -8.29 22.13 0.45
C ALA A 469 -8.05 23.20 -0.61
N GLY A 470 -8.06 24.47 -0.22
CA GLY A 470 -7.67 25.59 -1.07
C GLY A 470 -6.36 26.24 -0.62
N PRO A 471 -5.88 27.26 -1.35
CA PRO A 471 -4.67 28.00 -1.01
C PRO A 471 -4.74 28.57 0.41
N GLY A 472 -3.76 28.25 1.24
CA GLY A 472 -3.68 28.72 2.62
C GLY A 472 -4.56 27.97 3.63
N ASP A 473 -5.38 26.99 3.20
CA ASP A 473 -6.27 26.27 4.11
C ASP A 473 -5.52 25.28 5.02
N GLU A 474 -6.07 25.06 6.22
CA GLU A 474 -5.64 23.98 7.12
C GLU A 474 -6.43 22.72 6.78
N VAL A 475 -5.70 21.65 6.47
CA VAL A 475 -6.22 20.38 6.03
C VAL A 475 -5.90 19.30 7.06
N VAL A 476 -6.87 18.40 7.26
CA VAL A 476 -6.75 17.25 8.16
C VAL A 476 -7.10 15.98 7.39
N VAL A 477 -6.21 15.00 7.44
CA VAL A 477 -6.44 13.67 6.85
C VAL A 477 -6.08 12.60 7.88
N ASP A 478 -6.85 11.51 7.90
CA ASP A 478 -6.56 10.35 8.72
C ASP A 478 -5.88 9.28 7.86
N ILE A 479 -4.80 8.71 8.38
CA ILE A 479 -4.01 7.64 7.80
C ILE A 479 -4.29 6.40 8.64
N ASP A 480 -4.92 5.39 8.05
CA ASP A 480 -5.34 4.15 8.71
C ASP A 480 -4.47 2.95 8.31
N GLN A 481 -4.91 1.74 8.68
CA GLN A 481 -4.26 0.46 8.33
C GLN A 481 -2.83 0.28 8.84
N LEU A 482 -2.46 0.99 9.91
CA LEU A 482 -1.13 0.92 10.50
C LEU A 482 -0.99 -0.24 11.50
N PHE A 483 0.24 -0.68 11.73
CA PHE A 483 0.58 -1.61 12.82
C PHE A 483 0.63 -0.87 14.15
N GLY A 484 0.15 -1.55 15.19
CA GLY A 484 0.20 -1.07 16.57
C GLY A 484 1.59 -1.21 17.19
N ASN A 485 1.92 -0.26 18.08
CA ASN A 485 3.21 -0.15 18.76
C ASN A 485 4.37 -0.09 17.76
N TYR A 486 4.22 0.74 16.73
CA TYR A 486 5.15 0.81 15.63
C TYR A 486 5.45 2.26 15.25
N SER A 487 6.69 2.51 14.84
CA SER A 487 7.12 3.86 14.46
C SER A 487 7.07 4.00 12.95
N TYR A 488 6.54 5.12 12.49
CA TYR A 488 6.39 5.44 11.08
C TYR A 488 7.07 6.78 10.81
N THR A 489 7.73 6.88 9.66
CA THR A 489 8.01 8.16 9.03
C THR A 489 6.94 8.37 7.97
N VAL A 490 6.14 9.42 8.11
CA VAL A 490 5.04 9.76 7.20
C VAL A 490 5.42 10.99 6.39
N ALA A 491 5.19 10.93 5.08
CA ALA A 491 5.31 12.04 4.18
C ALA A 491 3.95 12.46 3.61
N ILE A 492 3.71 13.76 3.54
CA ILE A 492 2.58 14.37 2.85
C ILE A 492 3.09 15.17 1.65
N SER A 493 2.42 15.00 0.51
CA SER A 493 2.54 15.83 -0.69
C SER A 493 1.17 16.08 -1.30
N TYR A 494 1.11 16.96 -2.30
CA TYR A 494 -0.07 17.15 -3.12
C TYR A 494 0.32 17.27 -4.60
N GLU A 495 -0.66 17.09 -5.47
CA GLU A 495 -0.58 17.39 -6.90
C GLU A 495 -1.56 18.51 -7.24
N ASP A 496 -1.17 19.40 -8.15
CA ASP A 496 -2.08 20.40 -8.72
C ASP A 496 -2.88 19.82 -9.91
N SER A 497 -3.76 20.63 -10.51
CA SER A 497 -4.57 20.20 -11.66
C SER A 497 -3.75 19.85 -12.91
N CYS A 498 -2.49 20.24 -12.95
CA CYS A 498 -1.54 19.97 -14.04
C CYS A 498 -0.60 18.80 -13.72
N THR A 499 -0.94 17.99 -12.71
CA THR A 499 -0.14 16.85 -12.21
C THR A 499 1.26 17.25 -11.73
N ASN A 500 1.49 18.53 -11.39
CA ASN A 500 2.75 18.94 -10.78
C ASN A 500 2.74 18.55 -9.30
N ARG A 501 3.77 17.80 -8.88
CA ARG A 501 3.85 17.25 -7.53
C ARG A 501 4.71 18.09 -6.61
N SER A 502 4.19 18.38 -5.42
CA SER A 502 4.90 19.16 -4.40
C SER A 502 6.13 18.46 -3.84
N GLU A 503 7.05 19.23 -3.25
CA GLU A 503 8.03 18.65 -2.33
C GLU A 503 7.35 17.89 -1.16
N LEU A 504 8.06 16.92 -0.57
CA LEU A 504 7.57 16.13 0.58
C LEU A 504 7.73 16.90 1.89
N ALA A 505 6.66 16.94 2.70
CA ALA A 505 6.77 17.27 4.13
C ALA A 505 6.78 15.97 4.94
N ILE A 506 7.77 15.80 5.81
CA ILE A 506 8.00 14.53 6.53
C ILE A 506 7.92 14.76 8.04
N ALA A 507 7.27 13.84 8.75
CA ALA A 507 7.26 13.80 10.21
C ALA A 507 7.22 12.34 10.72
N ASP A 508 7.71 12.13 11.94
CA ASP A 508 7.71 10.82 12.59
C ASP A 508 6.55 10.70 13.59
N VAL A 509 6.02 9.50 13.74
CA VAL A 509 4.96 9.17 14.71
C VAL A 509 5.12 7.73 15.20
N THR A 510 4.67 7.46 16.43
CA THR A 510 4.59 6.09 16.95
C THR A 510 3.16 5.78 17.33
N THR A 511 2.60 4.71 16.78
CA THR A 511 1.25 4.25 17.10
C THR A 511 1.19 3.62 18.50
N PRO A 512 0.07 3.78 19.24
CA PRO A 512 -0.20 3.09 20.50
C PRO A 512 -0.16 1.57 20.40
N VAL A 513 -0.10 0.90 21.57
CA VAL A 513 -0.14 -0.56 21.66
C VAL A 513 -1.51 -1.11 21.26
N GLN A 514 -1.51 -2.16 20.45
CA GLN A 514 -2.70 -2.86 20.01
C GLN A 514 -3.40 -3.62 21.16
N PRO A 515 -4.73 -3.54 21.29
CA PRO A 515 -5.48 -4.18 22.38
C PRO A 515 -5.65 -5.71 22.26
N PHE A 516 -5.51 -6.30 21.07
CA PHE A 516 -5.75 -7.73 20.82
C PHE A 516 -4.50 -8.48 20.36
N GLN A 517 -3.61 -8.83 21.29
CA GLN A 517 -2.38 -9.57 20.96
C GLN A 517 -2.50 -11.09 21.14
N THR A 518 -3.71 -11.65 21.23
CA THR A 518 -3.89 -13.08 21.50
C THR A 518 -3.87 -13.94 20.24
N ILE A 519 -2.86 -13.78 19.38
CA ILE A 519 -2.62 -14.75 18.31
C ILE A 519 -1.17 -15.16 18.34
N ASP A 520 -0.93 -16.35 18.86
CA ASP A 520 0.28 -17.11 18.55
C ASP A 520 -0.12 -18.57 18.40
N THR A 521 -0.30 -19.00 17.16
CA THR A 521 -0.65 -20.37 16.73
C THR A 521 0.42 -21.41 17.03
N ALA A 522 1.55 -21.00 17.59
CA ALA A 522 2.71 -21.84 17.88
C ALA A 522 2.90 -22.16 19.36
N CYS A 523 2.31 -21.34 20.24
CA CYS A 523 2.60 -21.33 21.67
C CYS A 523 1.33 -21.09 22.50
N PHE A 524 0.16 -21.54 22.02
CA PHE A 524 -1.17 -21.37 22.60
C PHE A 524 -1.21 -21.33 24.15
N VAL A 525 -0.71 -22.40 24.79
CA VAL A 525 -0.77 -22.57 26.26
C VAL A 525 0.17 -21.60 26.96
N ALA A 526 1.35 -21.38 26.37
CA ALA A 526 2.35 -20.46 26.88
C ALA A 526 1.85 -19.00 26.76
N THR A 527 1.35 -18.60 25.60
CA THR A 527 0.75 -17.28 25.36
C THR A 527 -0.43 -17.04 26.31
N ALA A 528 -1.31 -18.03 26.51
CA ALA A 528 -2.40 -17.93 27.49
C ALA A 528 -1.89 -17.79 28.94
N ALA A 529 -0.80 -18.47 29.29
CA ALA A 529 -0.22 -18.45 30.63
C ALA A 529 0.46 -17.11 30.97
N TRP A 530 1.21 -16.54 30.03
CA TRP A 530 2.00 -15.31 30.22
C TRP A 530 1.27 -14.03 29.79
N GLY A 531 0.23 -14.13 28.95
CA GLY A 531 -0.56 -12.97 28.49
C GLY A 531 0.14 -12.08 27.48
N ALA A 532 1.31 -12.49 26.98
CA ALA A 532 2.11 -11.80 25.97
C ALA A 532 2.96 -12.83 25.20
N GLY A 533 2.91 -12.79 23.88
CA GLY A 533 3.63 -13.68 22.96
C GLY A 533 5.15 -13.56 22.99
N TRP A 534 5.68 -12.51 23.60
CA TRP A 534 7.08 -12.07 23.46
C TRP A 534 7.83 -11.95 24.78
N THR A 535 7.39 -12.65 25.84
CA THR A 535 8.22 -12.81 27.05
C THR A 535 9.53 -13.53 26.69
N GLU A 536 10.60 -13.21 27.43
CA GLU A 536 11.91 -13.85 27.25
C GLU A 536 11.78 -15.39 27.31
N GLU A 537 10.89 -15.88 28.18
CA GLU A 537 10.51 -17.29 28.28
C GLU A 537 9.86 -17.84 27.00
N LEU A 538 8.93 -17.12 26.37
CA LEU A 538 8.29 -17.57 25.14
C LEU A 538 9.23 -17.59 23.95
N ARG A 539 10.05 -16.54 23.79
CA ARG A 539 11.03 -16.46 22.70
C ARG A 539 12.02 -17.61 22.77
N ALA A 540 12.47 -17.96 23.97
CA ALA A 540 13.35 -19.08 24.17
C ALA A 540 12.68 -20.43 23.87
N LEU A 541 11.43 -20.64 24.31
CA LEU A 541 10.67 -21.85 24.00
C LEU A 541 10.43 -22.03 22.49
N ARG A 542 10.15 -20.93 21.78
CA ARG A 542 10.04 -20.91 20.30
C ARG A 542 11.36 -21.30 19.66
N TRP A 543 12.44 -20.63 20.03
CA TRP A 543 13.77 -20.96 19.53
C TRP A 543 14.15 -22.43 19.79
N LEU A 544 13.84 -22.97 20.98
CA LEU A 544 14.12 -24.38 21.29
C LEU A 544 13.33 -25.34 20.38
N ARG A 545 12.05 -25.02 20.10
CA ARG A 545 11.23 -25.76 19.14
C ARG A 545 11.88 -25.69 17.75
N ASP A 546 12.19 -24.48 17.28
CA ASP A 546 12.65 -24.24 15.91
C ASP A 546 14.04 -24.83 15.66
N ALA A 547 14.96 -24.68 16.61
CA ALA A 547 16.35 -25.09 16.46
C ALA A 547 16.62 -26.58 16.75
N TYR A 548 15.75 -27.26 17.50
CA TYR A 548 16.02 -28.65 17.93
C TYR A 548 14.87 -29.63 17.73
N MET A 549 13.62 -29.17 17.60
CA MET A 549 12.47 -30.07 17.51
C MET A 549 11.99 -30.31 16.10
N VAL A 550 12.27 -29.42 15.14
CA VAL A 550 11.82 -29.57 13.73
C VAL A 550 12.56 -30.72 13.03
N ASP A 551 13.86 -30.90 13.29
CA ASP A 551 14.70 -31.91 12.62
C ASP A 551 14.69 -33.31 13.28
N GLN A 552 13.94 -33.51 14.36
CA GLN A 552 13.93 -34.76 15.12
C GLN A 552 12.62 -35.54 14.90
N PRO A 553 12.64 -36.75 14.32
CA PRO A 553 11.43 -37.51 13.96
C PRO A 553 10.45 -37.74 15.13
N ILE A 554 10.97 -37.87 16.36
CA ILE A 554 10.18 -38.06 17.59
C ILE A 554 9.58 -36.74 18.10
N ALA A 555 10.22 -35.61 17.83
CA ALA A 555 9.76 -34.31 18.26
C ALA A 555 8.65 -33.75 17.35
N ALA A 556 8.65 -34.13 16.06
CA ALA A 556 7.58 -33.80 15.13
C ALA A 556 6.19 -34.31 15.60
N ASP A 557 6.09 -35.52 16.17
CA ASP A 557 4.84 -36.06 16.71
C ASP A 557 4.35 -35.34 17.98
N LEU A 558 5.29 -34.90 18.83
CA LEU A 558 4.99 -34.10 20.01
C LEU A 558 4.51 -32.71 19.62
N VAL A 559 5.16 -32.09 18.63
CA VAL A 559 4.74 -30.82 18.04
C VAL A 559 3.36 -30.97 17.41
N ARG A 560 3.14 -31.94 16.52
CA ARG A 560 1.81 -32.23 15.93
C ARG A 560 0.72 -32.42 16.98
N SER A 561 0.99 -33.17 18.05
CA SER A 561 0.05 -33.35 19.17
C SER A 561 -0.21 -32.04 19.92
N TYR A 562 0.83 -31.25 20.16
CA TYR A 562 0.70 -29.93 20.77
C TYR A 562 -0.15 -28.98 19.92
N TYR A 563 -0.01 -29.00 18.60
CA TYR A 563 -0.86 -28.24 17.69
C TYR A 563 -2.30 -28.76 17.63
N ALA A 564 -2.51 -30.07 17.73
CA ALA A 564 -3.85 -30.67 17.72
C ALA A 564 -4.67 -30.37 19.00
N TYR A 565 -4.03 -30.32 20.17
CA TYR A 565 -4.73 -30.18 21.47
C TYR A 565 -4.45 -28.86 22.21
N GLY A 566 -3.37 -28.16 21.86
CA GLY A 566 -2.92 -26.92 22.49
C GLY A 566 -3.94 -25.77 22.43
N PRO A 567 -4.67 -25.54 21.32
CA PRO A 567 -5.69 -24.48 21.26
C PRO A 567 -6.79 -24.63 22.32
N THR A 568 -7.34 -25.84 22.46
CA THR A 568 -8.40 -26.14 23.44
C THR A 568 -7.93 -25.93 24.86
N LEU A 569 -6.72 -26.39 25.20
CA LEU A 569 -6.13 -26.20 26.52
C LEU A 569 -5.84 -24.72 26.82
N ALA A 570 -5.40 -23.95 25.83
CA ALA A 570 -5.15 -22.53 25.96
C ALA A 570 -6.44 -21.73 26.23
N ALA A 571 -7.53 -22.05 25.54
CA ALA A 571 -8.83 -21.44 25.76
C ALA A 571 -9.33 -21.67 27.21
N MET A 572 -9.17 -22.89 27.72
CA MET A 572 -9.59 -23.24 29.10
C MET A 572 -8.82 -22.46 30.18
N ILE A 573 -7.55 -22.11 29.96
CA ILE A 573 -6.74 -21.45 30.98
C ILE A 573 -6.69 -19.92 30.85
N ARG A 574 -7.05 -19.35 29.69
CA ARG A 574 -6.85 -17.93 29.35
C ARG A 574 -7.48 -16.95 30.34
N GLU A 575 -8.67 -17.28 30.84
CA GLU A 575 -9.43 -16.42 31.76
C GLU A 575 -9.33 -16.84 33.23
N VAL A 576 -8.48 -17.82 33.55
CA VAL A 576 -8.41 -18.42 34.89
C VAL A 576 -7.02 -18.14 35.49
N PRO A 577 -6.85 -17.06 36.30
CA PRO A 577 -5.55 -16.65 36.82
C PRO A 577 -4.75 -17.76 37.55
N PRO A 578 -5.38 -18.64 38.36
CA PRO A 578 -4.69 -19.79 38.95
C PRO A 578 -4.17 -20.80 37.91
N ALA A 579 -4.94 -21.06 36.85
CA ALA A 579 -4.54 -21.98 35.78
C ALA A 579 -3.38 -21.41 34.96
N ARG A 580 -3.39 -20.10 34.70
CA ARG A 580 -2.24 -19.38 34.11
C ARG A 580 -0.99 -19.47 34.98
N ALA A 581 -1.14 -19.38 36.30
CA ALA A 581 -0.02 -19.53 37.22
C ALA A 581 0.55 -20.96 37.22
N ALA A 582 -0.33 -21.97 37.17
CA ALA A 582 0.08 -23.38 37.07
C ALA A 582 0.79 -23.69 35.75
N ALA A 583 0.27 -23.20 34.62
CA ALA A 583 0.92 -23.34 33.32
C ALA A 583 2.30 -22.68 33.29
N ARG A 584 2.45 -21.46 33.85
CA ARG A 584 3.75 -20.81 34.04
C ARG A 584 4.70 -21.65 34.90
N LEU A 585 4.21 -22.25 35.98
CA LEU A 585 5.01 -23.10 36.86
C LEU A 585 5.54 -24.34 36.12
N LEU A 586 4.71 -24.98 35.30
CA LEU A 586 5.05 -26.17 34.52
C LEU A 586 6.05 -25.87 33.39
N LEU A 587 5.87 -24.74 32.69
CA LEU A 587 6.69 -24.37 31.53
C LEU A 587 8.02 -23.70 31.93
N ARG A 588 8.12 -23.14 33.13
CA ARG A 588 9.31 -22.44 33.64
C ARG A 588 10.64 -23.22 33.57
N PRO A 589 10.71 -24.53 33.93
CA PRO A 589 11.96 -25.28 33.83
C PRO A 589 12.44 -25.40 32.38
N VAL A 590 11.53 -25.69 31.46
CA VAL A 590 11.83 -25.81 30.03
C VAL A 590 12.23 -24.46 29.46
N ALA A 591 11.49 -23.39 29.76
CA ALA A 591 11.82 -22.03 29.33
C ALA A 591 13.20 -21.58 29.84
N ARG A 592 13.58 -21.95 31.07
CA ARG A 592 14.89 -21.61 31.62
C ARG A 592 16.03 -22.38 30.94
N VAL A 593 15.81 -23.65 30.60
CA VAL A 593 16.78 -24.44 29.81
C VAL A 593 16.90 -23.83 28.43
N ALA A 594 15.77 -23.61 27.75
CA ALA A 594 15.68 -22.99 26.44
C ALA A 594 16.42 -21.64 26.39
N ARG A 595 16.26 -20.79 27.40
CA ARG A 595 16.97 -19.50 27.48
C ARG A 595 18.48 -19.67 27.51
N ARG A 596 18.98 -20.65 28.27
CA ARG A 596 20.44 -20.90 28.40
C ARG A 596 21.08 -21.43 27.12
N VAL A 597 20.30 -22.11 26.27
CA VAL A 597 20.80 -22.66 25.01
C VAL A 597 20.53 -21.74 23.82
N SER A 598 19.56 -20.84 23.93
CA SER A 598 19.27 -19.84 22.90
C SER A 598 20.37 -18.76 22.82
N PRO A 599 20.69 -18.22 21.63
CA PRO A 599 21.69 -17.17 21.45
C PRO A 599 21.34 -15.86 22.17
N ALA A 600 20.08 -15.68 22.60
CA ALA A 600 19.64 -14.56 23.43
C ALA A 600 20.09 -14.68 24.91
N GLY A 601 20.54 -15.86 25.37
CA GLY A 601 20.99 -16.10 26.74
C GLY A 601 22.50 -16.16 26.94
N SER A 602 23.29 -15.96 25.88
CA SER A 602 24.75 -15.83 25.93
C SER A 602 25.16 -14.35 26.06
N GLY A 603 24.62 -13.68 27.06
CA GLY A 603 25.04 -12.35 27.54
C GLY A 603 25.75 -12.48 28.89
#